data_AF-A0A7S0H7C2-F1
#
_entry.id   AF-A0A7S0H7C2-F1
#
_cell.length_a   1.000
_cell.length_b   1.000
_cell.length_c   1.000
_cell.angle_alpha   90.00
_cell.angle_beta   90.00
_cell.angle_gamma   90.00
#
_symmetry.space_group_name_H-M   'P 1'
#
loop_
_entity.id
_entity.type
_entity.pdbx_description
1 polymer ?
#
loop_
_entity_poly.entity_id
_entity_poly.type
_entity_poly.pdbx_seq_one_letter_code
_entity_poly.pdbx_strand_id
1 'polypeptide(L)'
;QSLDLSYSVKNIRRDFANGFLIAEICSRYYQADVEMHSYDNGQALARKLDNWAQLSKFFQKKGIKVERSLIDDVVHCKSLDAPSQMVQLIYSQLTGRAVQPPTM
;
A
#
# COMPACT_ATOMS: atom_id res chain seq x y z
N GLN A 1 -14.05 4.91 10.40
CA GLN A 1 -12.72 4.87 11.04
C GLN A 1 -11.77 5.56 10.06
N SER A 2 -11.25 6.73 10.41
CA SER A 2 -10.36 7.51 9.54
C SER A 2 -8.94 6.92 9.65
N LEU A 3 -8.30 6.62 8.51
CA LEU A 3 -6.92 6.17 8.48
C LEU A 3 -6.02 7.39 8.76
N ASP A 4 -5.52 7.53 9.99
CA ASP A 4 -4.61 8.61 10.36
C ASP A 4 -3.18 8.27 9.89
N LEU A 5 -2.91 8.60 8.63
CA LEU A 5 -1.60 8.41 7.98
C LEU A 5 -0.65 9.52 8.42
N SER A 6 0.63 9.18 8.67
CA SER A 6 1.60 10.15 9.22
C SER A 6 1.95 11.27 8.23
N TYR A 7 1.55 11.16 6.96
CA TYR A 7 1.77 12.17 5.93
C TYR A 7 0.44 12.76 5.45
N SER A 8 0.39 14.09 5.33
CA SER A 8 -0.69 14.77 4.62
C SER A 8 -0.66 14.35 3.15
N VAL A 9 -1.54 13.42 2.78
CA VAL A 9 -1.68 12.93 1.41
C VAL A 9 -2.20 14.07 0.54
N LYS A 10 -1.29 14.77 -0.15
CA LYS A 10 -1.65 15.88 -1.05
C LYS A 10 -2.07 15.36 -2.41
N ASN A 11 -1.53 14.21 -2.83
CA ASN A 11 -1.88 13.57 -4.09
C ASN A 11 -1.87 12.06 -3.91
N ILE A 12 -3.03 11.51 -3.56
CA ILE A 12 -3.26 10.09 -3.26
C ILE A 12 -2.56 9.20 -4.31
N ARG A 13 -2.73 9.47 -5.60
CA ARG A 13 -2.09 8.65 -6.65
C ARG A 13 -0.58 8.61 -6.52
N ARG A 14 0.07 9.77 -6.40
CA ARG A 14 1.53 9.87 -6.38
C ARG A 14 2.13 9.31 -5.09
N ASP A 15 1.48 9.60 -3.97
CA ASP A 15 1.99 9.22 -2.66
C ASP A 15 1.83 7.70 -2.43
N PHE A 16 0.74 7.10 -2.90
CA PHE A 16 0.56 5.64 -2.89
C PHE A 16 1.38 4.91 -3.95
N ALA A 17 1.65 5.52 -5.11
CA ALA A 17 2.51 4.94 -6.15
C ALA A 17 3.93 4.62 -5.66
N ASN A 18 4.42 5.30 -4.61
CA ASN A 18 5.72 5.02 -4.03
C ASN A 18 5.75 3.73 -3.19
N GLY A 19 4.61 3.30 -2.63
CA GLY A 19 4.52 2.12 -1.75
C GLY A 19 4.88 2.38 -0.28
N PHE A 20 5.54 3.49 0.07
CA PHE A 20 5.88 3.82 1.47
C PHE A 20 4.65 3.91 2.37
N LEU A 21 3.56 4.56 1.93
CA LEU A 21 2.31 4.62 2.70
C LEU A 21 1.67 3.24 2.89
N ILE A 22 1.79 2.36 1.89
CA ILE A 22 1.30 0.98 1.99
C ILE A 22 2.12 0.21 3.03
N ALA A 23 3.45 0.38 3.02
CA ALA A 23 4.33 -0.20 4.03
C ALA A 23 3.99 0.32 5.43
N GLU A 24 3.73 1.62 5.58
CA GLU A 24 3.31 2.22 6.86
C GLU A 24 2.04 1.56 7.39
N ILE A 25 1.01 1.40 6.55
CA ILE A 25 -0.22 0.69 6.91
C ILE A 25 0.09 -0.74 7.36
N CYS A 26 0.94 -1.47 6.62
CA CYS A 26 1.29 -2.85 6.96
C CYS A 26 2.07 -2.92 8.30
N SER A 27 2.98 -1.98 8.55
CA SER A 27 3.80 -1.93 9.78
C SER A 27 2.98 -1.72 11.05
N ARG A 28 1.81 -1.06 10.95
CA ARG A 28 0.88 -0.88 12.08
C ARG A 28 0.33 -2.22 12.60
N TYR A 29 0.23 -3.23 11.72
CA TYR A 29 -0.27 -4.56 12.06
C TYR A 29 0.87 -5.59 12.19
N TYR A 30 1.97 -5.40 11.47
CA TYR A 30 3.09 -6.33 11.37
C TYR A 30 4.43 -5.63 11.57
N GLN A 31 4.61 -4.97 12.72
CA GLN A 31 5.83 -4.22 13.04
C GLN A 31 7.10 -5.09 13.00
N ALA A 32 6.99 -6.38 13.31
CA ALA A 32 8.11 -7.33 13.26
C ALA A 32 8.47 -7.83 11.85
N ASP A 33 7.60 -7.62 10.86
CA ASP A 33 7.82 -8.08 9.47
C ASP A 33 8.00 -6.93 8.48
N VAL A 34 7.67 -5.70 8.88
CA VAL A 34 7.81 -4.50 8.05
C VAL A 34 8.74 -3.51 8.73
N GLU A 35 9.97 -3.49 8.25
CA GLU A 35 11.00 -2.57 8.69
C GLU A 35 10.86 -1.21 8.00
N MET A 36 10.14 -0.26 8.60
CA MET A 36 9.90 1.05 7.95
C MET A 36 11.17 1.81 7.53
N HIS A 37 12.31 1.54 8.16
CA HIS A 37 13.60 2.14 7.79
C HIS A 37 14.17 1.62 6.45
N SER A 38 13.69 0.47 5.94
CA SER A 38 14.10 -0.07 4.64
C SER A 38 13.32 0.54 3.47
N TYR A 39 12.24 1.26 3.76
CA TYR A 39 11.39 1.91 2.76
C TYR A 39 11.76 3.39 2.59
N ASP A 40 11.75 3.85 1.35
CA ASP A 40 12.18 5.21 1.00
C ASP A 40 11.02 6.06 0.44
N ASN A 41 10.78 7.25 1.02
CA ASN A 41 9.73 8.17 0.57
C ASN A 41 10.14 9.06 -0.64
N GLY A 42 11.26 8.75 -1.28
CA GLY A 42 11.78 9.43 -2.45
C GLY A 42 10.95 9.17 -3.71
N GLN A 43 10.80 10.18 -4.56
CA GLN A 43 9.94 10.09 -5.74
C GLN A 43 10.62 9.43 -6.96
N ALA A 44 11.88 9.01 -6.84
CA ALA A 44 12.62 8.36 -7.91
C ALA A 44 12.04 6.97 -8.22
N LEU A 45 11.91 6.63 -9.52
CA LEU A 45 11.32 5.36 -9.96
C LEU A 45 12.03 4.14 -9.35
N ALA A 46 13.36 4.17 -9.25
CA ALA A 46 14.13 3.09 -8.64
C ALA A 46 13.71 2.82 -7.18
N ARG A 47 13.43 3.88 -6.40
CA ARG A 47 12.97 3.76 -5.00
C ARG A 47 11.55 3.18 -4.95
N LYS A 48 10.66 3.60 -5.84
CA LYS A 48 9.31 3.04 -5.96
C LYS A 48 9.38 1.54 -6.24
N LEU A 49 10.15 1.14 -7.26
CA LEU A 49 10.29 -0.27 -7.64
C LEU A 49 10.87 -1.11 -6.51
N ASP A 50 11.86 -0.60 -5.77
CA ASP A 50 12.43 -1.29 -4.63
C ASP A 50 11.42 -1.46 -3.49
N ASN A 51 10.70 -0.40 -3.10
CA ASN A 51 9.62 -0.46 -2.12
C ASN A 51 8.56 -1.50 -2.50
N TRP A 52 8.11 -1.52 -3.76
CA TRP A 52 7.12 -2.50 -4.23
C TRP A 52 7.67 -3.93 -4.30
N ALA A 53 8.96 -4.11 -4.54
CA ALA A 53 9.60 -5.42 -4.46
C ALA A 53 9.63 -5.94 -3.02
N GLN A 54 9.93 -5.08 -2.03
CA GLN A 54 9.86 -5.42 -0.61
C GLN A 54 8.43 -5.75 -0.17
N LEU A 55 7.44 -4.94 -0.55
CA LEU A 55 6.02 -5.19 -0.29
C LEU A 55 5.54 -6.51 -0.90
N SER A 56 5.94 -6.81 -2.14
CA SER A 56 5.55 -8.05 -2.82
C SER A 56 6.03 -9.29 -2.04
N LYS A 57 7.27 -9.25 -1.53
CA LYS A 57 7.81 -10.32 -0.67
C LYS A 57 7.03 -10.43 0.64
N PHE A 58 6.69 -9.30 1.26
CA PHE A 58 5.87 -9.27 2.47
C PHE A 58 4.48 -9.87 2.23
N PHE A 59 3.80 -9.49 1.15
CA PHE A 59 2.49 -10.03 0.79
C PHE A 59 2.54 -11.53 0.57
N GLN A 60 3.55 -12.02 -0.16
CA GLN A 60 3.75 -13.45 -0.37
C GLN A 60 4.00 -14.19 0.95
N LYS A 61 4.83 -13.66 1.84
CA LYS A 61 5.13 -14.23 3.16
C LYS A 61 3.87 -14.33 4.03
N LYS A 62 2.98 -13.34 3.94
CA LYS A 62 1.72 -13.28 4.71
C LYS A 62 0.53 -13.96 4.04
N GLY A 63 0.70 -14.46 2.81
CA GLY A 63 -0.40 -15.03 2.03
C GLY A 63 -1.43 -13.99 1.57
N ILE A 64 -1.05 -12.70 1.52
CA ILE A 64 -1.88 -11.62 1.00
C ILE A 64 -1.88 -11.73 -0.52
N LYS A 65 -3.05 -11.99 -1.11
CA LYS A 65 -3.21 -12.12 -2.56
C LYS A 65 -3.37 -10.74 -3.19
N VAL A 66 -2.27 -10.17 -3.63
CA VAL A 66 -2.27 -8.92 -4.41
C VAL A 66 -1.97 -9.24 -5.87
N GLU A 67 -2.91 -8.88 -6.75
CA GLU A 67 -2.71 -9.04 -8.19
C GLU A 67 -1.58 -8.13 -8.69
N ARG A 68 -0.69 -8.69 -9.51
CA ARG A 68 0.45 -7.94 -10.05
C ARG A 68 0.01 -6.78 -10.95
N SER A 69 -1.12 -6.95 -11.64
CA SER A 69 -1.76 -5.88 -12.43
C SER A 69 -2.15 -4.68 -11.56
N LEU A 70 -2.68 -4.93 -10.36
CA LEU A 70 -3.08 -3.86 -9.44
C LEU A 70 -1.84 -3.09 -8.93
N ILE A 71 -0.76 -3.80 -8.62
CA ILE A 71 0.53 -3.16 -8.26
C ILE A 71 1.01 -2.27 -9.41
N ASP A 72 1.00 -2.78 -10.65
CA ASP A 72 1.41 -2.03 -11.82
C ASP A 72 0.55 -0.78 -12.04
N ASP A 73 -0.78 -0.89 -11.87
CA ASP A 73 -1.71 0.22 -12.00
C ASP A 73 -1.49 1.30 -10.94
N VAL A 74 -1.14 0.91 -9.71
CA VAL A 74 -0.79 1.84 -8.63
C VAL A 74 0.55 2.50 -8.90
N VAL A 75 1.59 1.74 -9.25
CA VAL A 75 2.95 2.25 -9.54
C VAL A 75 2.94 3.27 -10.67
N HIS A 76 2.20 2.99 -11.74
CA HIS A 76 2.11 3.83 -12.92
C HIS A 76 0.99 4.87 -12.87
N CYS A 77 0.23 4.94 -11.76
CA CYS A 77 -0.94 5.80 -11.62
C CYS A 77 -1.95 5.65 -12.78
N LYS A 78 -2.11 4.44 -13.34
CA LYS A 78 -2.95 4.17 -14.52
C LYS A 78 -4.43 4.38 -14.24
N SER A 79 -4.86 4.04 -13.03
CA SER A 79 -6.26 4.07 -12.62
C SER A 79 -6.44 4.96 -11.40
N LEU A 80 -7.51 5.75 -11.40
CA LEU A 80 -7.90 6.60 -10.26
C LEU A 80 -8.25 5.77 -9.02
N ASP A 81 -8.86 4.60 -9.23
CA ASP A 81 -9.37 3.74 -8.16
C ASP A 81 -8.35 2.71 -7.66
N ALA A 82 -7.27 2.45 -8.41
CA ALA A 82 -6.29 1.42 -8.07
C ALA A 82 -5.65 1.62 -6.67
N PRO A 83 -5.23 2.84 -6.27
CA PRO A 83 -4.71 3.07 -4.92
C PRO A 83 -5.75 2.75 -3.83
N SER A 84 -7.00 3.15 -4.04
CA SER A 84 -8.11 2.89 -3.11
C SER A 84 -8.40 1.39 -3.00
N GLN A 85 -8.43 0.68 -4.14
CA GLN A 85 -8.60 -0.77 -4.18
C GLN A 85 -7.47 -1.51 -3.47
N MET A 86 -6.21 -1.07 -3.66
CA MET A 86 -5.06 -1.63 -2.97
C MET A 86 -5.18 -1.49 -1.45
N VAL A 87 -5.53 -0.30 -0.97
CA VAL A 87 -5.71 -0.04 0.47
C VAL A 87 -6.86 -0.87 1.03
N GLN A 88 -8.00 -0.94 0.34
CA GLN A 88 -9.15 -1.75 0.76
C GLN A 88 -8.80 -3.24 0.83
N LEU A 89 -8.10 -3.76 -0.19
CA LEU A 89 -7.67 -5.15 -0.24
C LEU A 89 -6.72 -5.47 0.92
N ILE A 90 -5.68 -4.64 1.12
CA ILE A 90 -4.73 -4.82 2.21
C ILE A 90 -5.46 -4.73 3.55
N TYR A 91 -6.28 -3.70 3.78
CA TYR A 91 -7.00 -3.55 5.03
C TYR A 91 -7.94 -4.73 5.32
N SER A 92 -8.64 -5.24 4.30
CA SER A 92 -9.49 -6.44 4.42
C SER A 92 -8.67 -7.66 4.81
N GLN A 93 -7.51 -7.87 4.18
CA GLN A 93 -6.61 -8.98 4.47
C GLN A 93 -5.94 -8.87 5.86
N LEU A 94 -5.62 -7.64 6.30
CA LEU A 94 -4.97 -7.39 7.59
C LEU A 94 -5.95 -7.50 8.76
N THR A 95 -7.18 -7.01 8.60
CA THR A 95 -8.17 -6.94 9.69
C THR A 95 -9.17 -8.09 9.70
N GLY A 96 -9.23 -8.90 8.63
CA GLY A 96 -10.26 -9.91 8.43
C GLY A 96 -11.68 -9.33 8.34
N ARG A 97 -11.82 -8.00 8.25
CA ARG A 97 -13.09 -7.30 8.12
C ARG A 97 -13.17 -6.72 6.72
N ALA A 98 -14.19 -7.14 5.96
CA ALA A 98 -14.50 -6.50 4.68
C ALA A 98 -14.78 -5.01 4.94
N VAL A 99 -13.99 -4.13 4.32
CA VAL A 99 -14.29 -2.70 4.28
C VAL A 99 -15.56 -2.56 3.45
N GLN A 100 -16.71 -2.37 4.10
CA GLN A 100 -17.92 -2.00 3.38
C GLN A 100 -17.63 -0.64 2.71
N PRO A 101 -17.75 -0.53 1.38
CA PRO A 101 -17.74 0.78 0.75
C PRO A 101 -18.85 1.62 1.40
N PRO A 102 -18.64 2.94 1.61
CA PRO A 102 -19.68 3.77 2.19
C PRO A 102 -20.91 3.66 1.31
N THR A 103 -21.97 3.06 1.85
CA THR A 103 -23.29 3.02 1.24
C THR A 103 -23.71 4.46 1.05
N MET A 104 -23.77 4.91 -0.21
CA MET A 104 -24.44 6.16 -0.55
C MET A 104 -25.94 6.04 -0.28
#